data_AF-Q6MH42-F1
#
_entry.id   AF-Q6MH42-F1
#
_cell.length_a   1.000
_cell.length_b   1.000
_cell.length_c   1.000
_cell.angle_alpha   90.00
_cell.angle_beta   90.00
_cell.angle_gamma   90.00
#
_symmetry.space_group_name_H-M   'P 1'
#
loop_
_entity.id
_entity.type
_entity.pdbx_description
1 polymer ?
#
loop_
_entity_poly.entity_id
_entity_poly.type
_entity_poly.pdbx_seq_one_letter_code
_entity_poly.pdbx_strand_id
1 'polypeptide(L)'
;MKLVLTAITGAALMLTSCQQSSKGGTSTGNPLVSFKLTASSAPATLTAQSSRFRLPWLEFLLKPAMALPPPALQDSGGLVVTLSHAWIAVKEVEFKATEVAGQDEVDGDEISFEGPFVVDLLTSQPESFGQARIGTSTLRRIKMQLHNTDTLPAAAPAQMLNKSIYWNGTVNGHAFSISSREGYEYELGGSNGVSLSENSSILMSIQIANLFKKIDLSGISSDTVIDEQNRFAAVNPCPLIDASASDIYTCFTKGLESESNVGRDDDGDDDLGDSDDTVK
;
A
#
# COMPACT_ATOMS: atom_id res chain seq x y z
N MET A 1 5.37 87.67 -0.69
CA MET A 1 6.02 86.40 -0.30
C MET A 1 4.93 85.36 -0.21
N LYS A 2 4.60 84.66 -1.30
CA LYS A 2 5.16 83.38 -1.80
C LYS A 2 5.04 82.20 -0.81
N LEU A 3 3.94 81.46 -1.02
CA LEU A 3 3.73 80.06 -0.66
C LEU A 3 4.84 79.18 -1.27
N VAL A 4 5.32 78.19 -0.51
CA VAL A 4 5.96 76.98 -1.06
C VAL A 4 5.41 75.77 -0.33
N LEU A 5 5.00 74.80 -1.15
CA LEU A 5 4.28 73.56 -0.90
C LEU A 5 5.22 72.41 -1.27
N THR A 6 5.41 71.39 -0.43
CA THR A 6 5.86 69.99 -0.73
C THR A 6 6.38 69.36 0.57
N ALA A 7 6.32 68.06 0.86
CA ALA A 7 5.59 66.90 0.34
C ALA A 7 5.65 65.86 1.48
N ILE A 8 4.54 65.19 1.79
CA ILE A 8 4.50 64.09 2.75
C ILE A 8 4.60 62.78 1.96
N THR A 9 5.71 62.06 2.10
CA THR A 9 5.89 60.71 1.55
C THR A 9 5.17 59.70 2.42
N GLY A 10 4.03 59.20 1.93
CA GLY A 10 3.33 58.05 2.52
C GLY A 10 4.04 56.75 2.11
N ALA A 11 4.52 56.00 3.10
CA ALA A 11 4.97 54.62 2.92
C ALA A 11 3.74 53.70 2.95
N ALA A 12 3.37 53.16 1.78
CA ALA A 12 2.37 52.10 1.69
C ALA A 12 3.00 50.78 2.18
N LEU A 13 2.57 50.31 3.35
CA LEU A 13 2.76 48.92 3.76
C LEU A 13 1.89 48.05 2.85
N MET A 14 2.49 47.42 1.84
CA MET A 14 1.84 46.30 1.16
C MET A 14 2.00 45.07 2.03
N LEU A 15 0.94 44.75 2.78
CA LEU A 15 0.73 43.42 3.34
C LEU A 15 0.45 42.48 2.16
N THR A 16 1.50 41.87 1.61
CA THR A 16 1.37 40.69 0.76
C THR A 16 0.94 39.54 1.66
N SER A 17 -0.36 39.37 1.83
CA SER A 17 -0.92 38.08 2.21
C SER A 17 -0.62 37.12 1.05
N CYS A 18 0.38 36.26 1.21
CA CYS A 18 0.46 35.01 0.47
C CYS A 18 -0.75 34.17 0.89
N GLN A 19 -1.89 34.43 0.25
CA GLN A 19 -3.03 33.53 0.26
C GLN A 19 -2.54 32.30 -0.51
N GLN A 20 -2.08 31.28 0.23
CA GLN A 20 -1.96 29.93 -0.29
C GLN A 20 -3.29 29.60 -0.96
N SER A 21 -3.28 29.57 -2.29
CA SER A 21 -4.29 28.86 -3.04
C SER A 21 -4.16 27.39 -2.65
N SER A 22 -4.89 26.98 -1.62
CA SER A 22 -5.36 25.61 -1.58
C SER A 22 -6.03 25.38 -2.93
N LYS A 23 -5.59 24.38 -3.67
CA LYS A 23 -6.25 23.91 -4.88
C LYS A 23 -7.59 23.27 -4.46
N GLY A 24 -8.52 24.10 -3.99
CA GLY A 24 -9.93 23.77 -3.82
C GLY A 24 -10.62 23.99 -5.15
N GLY A 25 -10.38 23.08 -6.09
CA GLY A 25 -11.21 22.94 -7.27
C GLY A 25 -12.31 21.93 -6.97
N THR A 26 -13.36 22.33 -6.25
CA THR A 26 -14.63 21.58 -6.26
C THR A 26 -15.27 21.78 -7.63
N SER A 27 -14.75 21.03 -8.61
CA SER A 27 -15.43 20.79 -9.87
C SER A 27 -16.66 19.94 -9.55
N THR A 28 -17.83 20.51 -9.69
CA THR A 28 -19.13 19.81 -9.79
C THR A 28 -19.21 19.02 -11.10
N GLY A 29 -18.23 18.17 -11.37
CA GLY A 29 -18.09 17.46 -12.63
C GLY A 29 -17.36 16.15 -12.41
N ASN A 30 -17.59 15.20 -13.30
CA ASN A 30 -17.10 13.83 -13.17
C ASN A 30 -15.56 13.79 -13.38
N PRO A 31 -14.72 13.80 -12.30
CA PRO A 31 -13.28 13.92 -12.47
C PRO A 31 -12.73 12.76 -13.29
N LEU A 32 -11.84 13.05 -14.25
CA LEU A 32 -11.01 12.02 -14.86
C LEU A 32 -9.91 11.62 -13.88
N VAL A 33 -9.86 10.34 -13.48
CA VAL A 33 -8.94 9.81 -12.48
C VAL A 33 -8.20 8.62 -13.06
N SER A 34 -6.90 8.50 -12.79
CA SER A 34 -6.11 7.31 -13.12
C SER A 34 -5.96 6.40 -11.91
N PHE A 35 -6.02 5.09 -12.12
CA PHE A 35 -5.88 4.08 -11.07
C PHE A 35 -4.64 3.25 -11.26
N LYS A 36 -3.92 3.06 -10.15
CA LYS A 36 -2.66 2.31 -10.11
C LYS A 36 -2.59 1.42 -8.87
N LEU A 37 -1.83 0.34 -8.97
CA LEU A 37 -1.45 -0.52 -7.85
C LEU A 37 0.08 -0.56 -7.73
N THR A 38 0.56 -0.33 -6.52
CA THR A 38 1.98 -0.44 -6.17
C THR A 38 2.14 -1.25 -4.88
N ALA A 39 3.39 -1.54 -4.53
CA ALA A 39 3.74 -1.83 -3.16
C ALA A 39 4.50 -0.64 -2.57
N SER A 40 4.08 -0.15 -1.40
CA SER A 40 4.88 0.86 -0.71
C SER A 40 6.22 0.23 -0.35
N SER A 41 7.29 0.82 -0.89
CA SER A 41 8.67 0.39 -0.66
C SER A 41 9.24 0.88 0.69
N ALA A 42 8.37 1.42 1.56
CA ALA A 42 8.75 1.95 2.87
C ALA A 42 9.71 0.98 3.58
N PRO A 43 10.94 1.42 3.88
CA PRO A 43 11.98 0.50 4.34
C PRO A 43 11.61 -0.13 5.69
N ALA A 44 11.92 -1.42 5.84
CA ALA A 44 11.88 -2.08 7.14
C ALA A 44 13.05 -1.58 7.99
N THR A 45 12.76 -0.88 9.09
CA THR A 45 13.78 -0.43 10.03
C THR A 45 14.27 -1.60 10.89
N LEU A 46 15.48 -2.10 10.61
CA LEU A 46 16.19 -2.98 11.52
C LEU A 46 16.72 -2.17 12.69
N THR A 47 16.40 -2.59 13.92
CA THR A 47 17.22 -2.20 15.07
C THR A 47 18.29 -3.25 15.27
N ALA A 48 19.56 -2.91 15.05
CA ALA A 48 20.64 -3.84 15.34
C ALA A 48 20.69 -4.07 16.85
N GLN A 49 20.23 -5.23 17.32
CA GLN A 49 20.42 -5.66 18.70
C GLN A 49 21.89 -6.07 18.85
N SER A 50 22.78 -5.10 19.10
CA SER A 50 24.21 -5.36 19.26
C SER A 50 24.47 -6.16 20.54
N SER A 51 24.55 -7.48 20.42
CA SER A 51 24.68 -8.40 21.56
C SER A 51 26.07 -8.45 22.20
N ARG A 52 27.02 -7.58 21.82
CA ARG A 52 28.43 -7.73 22.23
C ARG A 52 29.02 -6.64 23.13
N PHE A 53 28.34 -5.52 23.38
CA PHE A 53 28.84 -4.51 24.32
C PHE A 53 27.70 -3.90 25.14
N ARG A 54 27.41 -4.51 26.29
CA ARG A 54 26.37 -4.07 27.22
C ARG A 54 26.89 -2.93 28.10
N LEU A 55 26.78 -1.71 27.62
CA LEU A 55 26.77 -0.52 28.47
C LEU A 55 25.36 0.09 28.38
N PRO A 56 24.49 -0.12 29.39
CA PRO A 56 23.06 0.21 29.33
C PRO A 56 22.76 1.67 28.99
N TRP A 57 23.68 2.59 29.28
CA TRP A 57 23.53 4.02 29.05
C TRP A 57 23.92 4.45 27.62
N LEU A 58 24.72 3.67 26.90
CA LEU A 58 25.07 3.90 25.49
C LEU A 58 24.04 3.29 24.54
N GLU A 59 23.34 2.23 24.96
CA GLU A 59 22.26 1.59 24.19
C GLU A 59 21.05 2.51 23.96
N PHE A 60 20.87 3.56 24.76
CA PHE A 60 19.80 4.55 24.55
C PHE A 60 20.17 5.61 23.50
N LEU A 61 21.46 5.88 23.31
CA LEU A 61 21.94 6.95 22.43
C LEU A 61 22.33 6.49 21.02
N LEU A 62 22.63 5.19 20.85
CA LEU A 62 23.24 4.67 19.62
C LEU A 62 22.70 3.28 19.26
N LYS A 63 21.38 3.10 19.09
CA LYS A 63 20.90 1.97 18.30
C LYS A 63 21.05 2.36 16.83
N PRO A 64 22.05 1.84 16.08
CA PRO A 64 22.05 2.02 14.65
C PRO A 64 20.80 1.32 14.12
N ALA A 65 19.83 2.15 13.73
CA ALA A 65 18.69 1.72 12.96
C ALA A 65 19.14 1.69 11.50
N MET A 66 18.99 0.56 10.82
CA MET A 66 19.24 0.46 9.38
C MET A 66 17.91 0.26 8.68
N ALA A 67 17.61 1.13 7.73
CA ALA A 67 16.51 0.95 6.80
C ALA A 67 16.91 -0.14 5.78
N LEU A 68 16.17 -1.24 5.73
CA LEU A 68 16.24 -2.20 4.63
C LEU A 68 15.04 -1.97 3.72
N PRO A 69 15.23 -1.38 2.52
CA PRO A 69 14.19 -1.40 1.51
C PRO A 69 14.04 -2.83 0.96
N PRO A 70 12.86 -3.17 0.40
CA PRO A 70 12.73 -4.34 -0.46
C PRO A 70 13.92 -4.43 -1.45
N PRO A 71 14.45 -5.64 -1.68
CA PRO A 71 13.87 -6.94 -1.34
C PRO A 71 14.13 -7.42 0.10
N ALA A 72 14.95 -6.73 0.91
CA ALA A 72 15.30 -7.16 2.25
C ALA A 72 14.37 -6.54 3.30
N LEU A 73 13.78 -7.37 4.16
CA LEU A 73 12.75 -7.01 5.13
C LEU A 73 13.01 -7.72 6.47
N GLN A 74 12.17 -7.42 7.47
CA GLN A 74 12.19 -8.10 8.77
C GLN A 74 10.82 -8.68 9.08
N ASP A 75 10.79 -9.92 9.58
CA ASP A 75 9.57 -10.54 10.08
C ASP A 75 9.25 -10.07 11.53
N SER A 76 8.13 -10.50 12.10
CA SER A 76 7.78 -10.15 13.49
C SER A 76 8.68 -10.79 14.55
N GLY A 77 9.34 -11.91 14.21
CA GLY A 77 10.34 -12.60 15.05
C GLY A 77 11.73 -11.93 15.02
N GLY A 78 11.91 -10.91 14.18
CA GLY A 78 13.17 -10.19 14.02
C GLY A 78 14.13 -10.82 13.01
N LEU A 79 13.72 -11.87 12.29
CA LEU A 79 14.50 -12.51 11.24
C LEU A 79 14.53 -11.66 9.97
N VAL A 80 15.68 -11.67 9.30
CA VAL A 80 15.83 -11.05 7.99
C VAL A 80 15.16 -11.93 6.95
N VAL A 81 14.29 -11.33 6.17
CA VAL A 81 13.61 -11.93 5.01
C VAL A 81 14.17 -11.26 3.76
N THR A 82 14.44 -12.02 2.70
CA THR A 82 14.81 -11.45 1.39
C THR A 82 13.90 -12.03 0.33
N LEU A 83 13.07 -11.20 -0.28
CA LEU A 83 12.15 -11.61 -1.33
C LEU A 83 12.85 -11.64 -2.69
N SER A 84 12.62 -12.68 -3.46
CA SER A 84 13.04 -12.75 -4.86
C SER A 84 11.89 -12.36 -5.79
N HIS A 85 10.67 -12.75 -5.43
CA HIS A 85 9.45 -12.40 -6.16
C HIS A 85 8.31 -12.16 -5.17
N ALA A 86 7.45 -11.19 -5.47
CA ALA A 86 6.15 -11.01 -4.83
C ALA A 86 5.14 -10.59 -5.89
N TRP A 87 4.38 -11.54 -6.42
CA TRP A 87 3.44 -11.31 -7.51
C TRP A 87 2.02 -11.62 -7.08
N ILE A 88 1.07 -10.86 -7.61
CA ILE A 88 -0.36 -11.14 -7.49
C ILE A 88 -1.04 -11.02 -8.85
N ALA A 89 -2.14 -11.74 -9.04
CA ALA A 89 -2.99 -11.64 -10.22
C ALA A 89 -4.37 -11.12 -9.81
N VAL A 90 -4.68 -9.92 -10.29
CA VAL A 90 -5.90 -9.18 -10.01
C VAL A 90 -6.84 -9.36 -11.20
N LYS A 91 -8.04 -9.88 -10.95
CA LYS A 91 -9.08 -10.01 -11.96
C LYS A 91 -9.90 -8.75 -12.09
N GLU A 92 -10.18 -8.08 -10.98
CA GLU A 92 -11.08 -6.94 -10.98
C GLU A 92 -10.72 -5.98 -9.86
N VAL A 93 -10.80 -4.69 -10.17
CA VAL A 93 -10.79 -3.62 -9.18
C VAL A 93 -12.04 -2.78 -9.38
N GLU A 94 -12.87 -2.73 -8.36
CA GLU A 94 -14.16 -2.07 -8.36
C GLU A 94 -14.16 -0.94 -7.33
N PHE A 95 -14.69 0.20 -7.73
CA PHE A 95 -14.70 1.43 -6.97
C PHE A 95 -16.14 1.81 -6.67
N LYS A 96 -16.46 2.01 -5.39
CA LYS A 96 -17.78 2.39 -4.92
C LYS A 96 -17.75 3.79 -4.30
N ALA A 97 -18.54 4.70 -4.88
CA ALA A 97 -18.56 6.10 -4.47
C ALA A 97 -19.59 6.41 -3.36
N THR A 98 -20.69 5.66 -3.28
CA THR A 98 -21.74 5.86 -2.27
C THR A 98 -21.89 4.65 -1.38
N GLU A 99 -21.51 4.81 -0.11
CA GLU A 99 -21.92 3.90 0.95
C GLU A 99 -22.36 4.74 2.13
N VAL A 100 -23.66 4.74 2.41
CA VAL A 100 -24.22 5.31 3.63
C VAL A 100 -24.44 4.13 4.57
N ALA A 101 -23.77 4.14 5.73
CA ALA A 101 -23.93 3.06 6.71
C ALA A 101 -25.41 2.81 7.02
N GLY A 102 -25.91 1.62 6.69
CA GLY A 102 -27.31 1.21 6.90
C GLY A 102 -28.28 1.56 5.77
N GLN A 103 -27.81 1.93 4.57
CA GLN A 103 -28.64 2.02 3.36
C GLN A 103 -28.17 1.03 2.29
N ASP A 104 -29.13 0.55 1.48
CA ASP A 104 -28.85 -0.27 0.31
C ASP A 104 -28.06 0.54 -0.74
N GLU A 105 -27.25 -0.17 -1.52
CA GLU A 105 -26.40 0.40 -2.56
C GLU A 105 -27.21 1.21 -3.60
N VAL A 106 -26.69 2.38 -3.99
CA VAL A 106 -27.28 3.18 -5.07
C VAL A 106 -26.63 2.75 -6.38
N ASP A 107 -27.41 2.07 -7.21
CA ASP A 107 -27.00 1.52 -8.50
C ASP A 107 -26.57 2.65 -9.47
N GLY A 108 -25.36 2.53 -10.07
CA GLY A 108 -24.84 3.46 -11.08
C GLY A 108 -23.62 4.31 -10.70
N ASP A 109 -23.10 4.20 -9.47
CA ASP A 109 -21.92 4.90 -8.96
C ASP A 109 -20.66 4.02 -8.87
N GLU A 110 -20.65 2.90 -9.62
CA GLU A 110 -19.60 1.88 -9.62
C GLU A 110 -18.73 1.98 -10.87
N ILE A 111 -17.42 1.84 -10.68
CA ILE A 111 -16.45 1.75 -11.78
C ILE A 111 -15.64 0.49 -11.57
N SER A 112 -15.59 -0.38 -12.57
CA SER A 112 -14.77 -1.58 -12.55
C SER A 112 -13.70 -1.56 -13.64
N PHE A 113 -12.54 -2.10 -13.29
CA PHE A 113 -11.46 -2.38 -14.21
C PHE A 113 -11.25 -3.89 -14.23
N GLU A 114 -11.55 -4.53 -15.35
CA GLU A 114 -11.37 -5.96 -15.55
C GLU A 114 -9.95 -6.27 -16.06
N GLY A 115 -9.33 -7.27 -15.44
CA GLY A 115 -8.00 -7.78 -15.74
C GLY A 115 -8.01 -8.97 -16.73
N PRO A 116 -7.01 -9.86 -16.68
CA PRO A 116 -6.07 -10.05 -15.57
C PRO A 116 -4.92 -9.02 -15.56
N PHE A 117 -4.73 -8.36 -14.42
CA PHE A 117 -3.53 -7.58 -14.12
C PHE A 117 -2.58 -8.45 -13.31
N VAL A 118 -1.39 -8.73 -13.82
CA VAL A 118 -0.38 -9.56 -13.15
C VAL A 118 0.72 -8.64 -12.65
N VAL A 119 0.69 -8.36 -11.36
CA VAL A 119 1.43 -7.24 -10.75
C VAL A 119 2.64 -7.74 -10.00
N ASP A 120 3.81 -7.19 -10.35
CA ASP A 120 5.02 -7.30 -9.53
C ASP A 120 4.89 -6.31 -8.37
N LEU A 121 5.04 -6.79 -7.15
CA LEU A 121 5.00 -5.96 -5.95
C LEU A 121 6.41 -5.58 -5.45
N LEU A 122 7.47 -5.98 -6.15
CA LEU A 122 8.84 -5.56 -5.84
C LEU A 122 9.38 -4.51 -6.82
N THR A 123 8.61 -4.15 -7.83
CA THR A 123 8.94 -3.07 -8.77
C THR A 123 8.67 -1.70 -8.15
N SER A 124 9.41 -0.69 -8.60
CA SER A 124 9.16 0.71 -8.27
C SER A 124 8.19 1.39 -9.25
N GLN A 125 7.65 0.65 -10.21
CA GLN A 125 6.71 1.14 -11.22
C GLN A 125 5.32 0.58 -10.96
N PRO A 126 4.35 1.39 -10.52
CA PRO A 126 3.00 0.90 -10.29
C PRO A 126 2.37 0.33 -11.56
N GLU A 127 1.58 -0.73 -11.40
CA GLU A 127 0.73 -1.24 -12.46
C GLU A 127 -0.47 -0.32 -12.64
N SER A 128 -0.74 0.13 -13.87
CA SER A 128 -1.93 0.96 -14.15
C SER A 128 -3.11 0.10 -14.57
N PHE A 129 -4.26 0.30 -13.91
CA PHE A 129 -5.53 -0.33 -14.31
C PHE A 129 -6.24 0.45 -15.41
N GLY A 130 -6.01 1.75 -15.48
CA GLY A 130 -6.58 2.63 -16.50
C GLY A 130 -7.03 3.98 -15.96
N GLN A 131 -7.91 4.63 -16.71
CA GLN A 131 -8.51 5.91 -16.33
C GLN A 131 -10.02 5.82 -16.47
N ALA A 132 -10.75 6.46 -15.56
CA ALA A 132 -12.20 6.59 -15.66
C ALA A 132 -12.67 7.97 -15.20
N ARG A 133 -13.83 8.40 -15.71
CA ARG A 133 -14.54 9.57 -15.20
C ARG A 133 -15.47 9.13 -14.08
N ILE A 134 -15.27 9.66 -12.88
CA ILE A 134 -16.04 9.27 -11.70
C ILE A 134 -17.20 10.23 -11.53
N GLY A 135 -18.43 9.75 -11.34
CA GLY A 135 -19.62 10.61 -11.16
C GLY A 135 -19.60 11.48 -9.89
N THR A 136 -18.61 11.26 -9.02
CA THR A 136 -18.53 11.83 -7.68
C THR A 136 -17.16 12.48 -7.43
N SER A 137 -17.07 13.25 -6.35
CA SER A 137 -15.82 13.86 -5.88
C SER A 137 -15.19 13.09 -4.73
N THR A 138 -15.68 11.89 -4.41
CA THR A 138 -15.18 11.09 -3.29
C THR A 138 -15.29 9.61 -3.60
N LEU A 139 -14.22 8.88 -3.31
CA LEU A 139 -14.16 7.42 -3.31
C LEU A 139 -14.25 6.92 -1.88
N ARG A 140 -15.10 5.93 -1.59
CA ARG A 140 -15.29 5.43 -0.21
C ARG A 140 -14.78 4.02 -0.01
N ARG A 141 -14.98 3.16 -1.00
CA ARG A 141 -14.58 1.76 -0.93
C ARG A 141 -13.96 1.34 -2.26
N ILE A 142 -12.87 0.58 -2.16
CA ILE A 142 -12.33 -0.21 -3.27
C ILE A 142 -12.51 -1.66 -2.91
N LYS A 143 -12.93 -2.43 -3.89
CA LYS A 143 -13.00 -3.87 -3.83
C LYS A 143 -12.03 -4.44 -4.85
N MET A 144 -11.14 -5.32 -4.42
CA MET A 144 -10.23 -6.02 -5.31
C MET A 144 -10.51 -7.52 -5.28
N GLN A 145 -10.59 -8.12 -6.46
CA GLN A 145 -10.70 -9.56 -6.62
C GLN A 145 -9.42 -10.11 -7.24
N LEU A 146 -8.73 -10.99 -6.52
CA LEU A 146 -7.65 -11.82 -7.04
C LEU A 146 -8.22 -13.03 -7.77
N HIS A 147 -7.49 -13.53 -8.77
CA HIS A 147 -7.85 -14.74 -9.50
C HIS A 147 -6.61 -15.41 -10.06
N ASN A 148 -6.67 -16.72 -10.27
CA ASN A 148 -5.59 -17.41 -10.95
C ASN A 148 -5.47 -16.95 -12.41
N THR A 149 -4.24 -16.75 -12.88
CA THR A 149 -3.98 -16.38 -14.27
C THR A 149 -3.36 -17.54 -15.05
N ASP A 150 -3.81 -17.75 -16.28
CA ASP A 150 -3.23 -18.68 -17.25
C ASP A 150 -2.28 -17.99 -18.25
N THR A 151 -2.21 -16.66 -18.19
CA THR A 151 -1.31 -15.83 -18.99
C THR A 151 -0.38 -15.03 -18.09
N LEU A 152 0.88 -14.91 -18.50
CA LEU A 152 1.91 -14.23 -17.72
C LEU A 152 2.62 -13.18 -18.58
N PRO A 153 2.88 -11.97 -18.06
CA PRO A 153 3.79 -11.04 -18.71
C PRO A 153 5.21 -11.60 -18.72
N ALA A 154 6.05 -11.12 -19.63
CA ALA A 154 7.40 -11.67 -19.83
C ALA A 154 8.31 -11.60 -18.58
N ALA A 155 8.06 -10.64 -17.69
CA ALA A 155 8.81 -10.46 -16.45
C ALA A 155 8.33 -11.37 -15.31
N ALA A 156 7.12 -11.95 -15.39
CA ALA A 156 6.58 -12.77 -14.31
C ALA A 156 7.28 -14.13 -14.25
N PRO A 157 7.55 -14.66 -13.04
CA PRO A 157 8.11 -15.99 -12.88
C PRO A 157 7.11 -17.06 -13.35
N ALA A 158 7.61 -18.09 -14.04
CA ALA A 158 6.78 -19.19 -14.55
C ALA A 158 5.97 -19.90 -13.45
N GLN A 159 6.47 -19.84 -12.20
CA GLN A 159 5.81 -20.39 -11.02
C GLN A 159 4.51 -19.67 -10.66
N MET A 160 4.24 -18.47 -11.18
CA MET A 160 2.98 -17.72 -11.02
C MET A 160 1.85 -18.30 -11.90
N LEU A 161 2.16 -19.17 -12.86
CA LEU A 161 1.16 -19.75 -13.74
C LEU A 161 0.11 -20.53 -12.94
N ASN A 162 -1.17 -20.28 -13.25
CA ASN A 162 -2.34 -20.80 -12.54
C ASN A 162 -2.41 -20.42 -11.06
N LYS A 163 -1.86 -19.26 -10.68
CA LYS A 163 -1.91 -18.74 -9.31
C LYS A 163 -2.45 -17.32 -9.26
N SER A 164 -3.07 -16.98 -8.14
CA SER A 164 -3.52 -15.64 -7.76
C SER A 164 -2.48 -14.90 -6.93
N ILE A 165 -1.63 -15.63 -6.19
CA ILE A 165 -0.52 -15.11 -5.39
C ILE A 165 0.71 -16.00 -5.61
N TYR A 166 1.89 -15.41 -5.81
CA TYR A 166 3.16 -16.12 -5.79
C TYR A 166 4.29 -15.27 -5.22
N TRP A 167 4.68 -15.58 -3.99
CA TRP A 167 5.76 -14.90 -3.28
C TRP A 167 6.85 -15.92 -2.97
N ASN A 168 8.11 -15.55 -3.12
CA ASN A 168 9.20 -16.43 -2.69
C ASN A 168 10.41 -15.62 -2.21
N GLY A 169 11.25 -16.27 -1.44
CA GLY A 169 12.44 -15.64 -0.88
C GLY A 169 13.20 -16.57 0.04
N THR A 170 14.01 -15.97 0.89
CA THR A 170 14.74 -16.66 1.95
C THR A 170 14.44 -16.02 3.30
N VAL A 171 14.29 -16.85 4.33
CA VAL A 171 14.24 -16.43 5.73
C VAL A 171 15.23 -17.27 6.52
N ASN A 172 16.11 -16.61 7.27
CA ASN A 172 17.16 -17.29 8.06
C ASN A 172 18.01 -18.30 7.24
N GLY A 173 18.25 -18.02 5.96
CA GLY A 173 19.02 -18.90 5.06
C GLY A 173 18.25 -20.08 4.46
N HIS A 174 16.96 -20.24 4.77
CA HIS A 174 16.09 -21.26 4.18
C HIS A 174 15.19 -20.64 3.13
N ALA A 175 15.00 -21.33 2.01
CA ALA A 175 14.08 -20.88 0.98
C ALA A 175 12.63 -21.05 1.44
N PHE A 176 11.77 -20.11 1.09
CA PHE A 176 10.33 -20.28 1.25
C PHE A 176 9.60 -19.80 0.00
N SER A 177 8.43 -20.39 -0.26
CA SER A 177 7.48 -19.89 -1.24
C SER A 177 6.07 -19.94 -0.69
N ILE A 178 5.28 -18.94 -0.98
CA ILE A 178 3.87 -18.84 -0.64
C ILE A 178 3.11 -18.68 -1.95
N SER A 179 2.10 -19.52 -2.16
CA SER A 179 1.26 -19.39 -3.32
C SER A 179 -0.18 -19.69 -3.03
N SER A 180 -1.05 -19.08 -3.83
CA SER A 180 -2.47 -19.42 -3.87
C SER A 180 -2.97 -19.54 -5.30
N ARG A 181 -3.95 -20.41 -5.52
CA ARG A 181 -4.81 -20.50 -6.72
C ARG A 181 -6.22 -19.98 -6.46
N GLU A 182 -6.60 -19.81 -5.19
CA GLU A 182 -7.92 -19.33 -4.79
C GLU A 182 -8.11 -17.87 -5.21
N GLY A 183 -9.34 -17.53 -5.59
CA GLY A 183 -9.74 -16.14 -5.72
C GLY A 183 -9.95 -15.56 -4.33
N TYR A 184 -9.44 -14.35 -4.11
CA TYR A 184 -9.63 -13.61 -2.88
C TYR A 184 -10.25 -12.27 -3.18
N GLU A 185 -11.30 -11.95 -2.44
CA GLU A 185 -11.93 -10.65 -2.47
C GLU A 185 -11.54 -9.93 -1.18
N TYR A 186 -11.00 -8.72 -1.31
CA TYR A 186 -10.76 -7.85 -0.17
C TYR A 186 -11.29 -6.46 -0.43
N GLU A 187 -11.80 -5.83 0.63
CA GLU A 187 -12.43 -4.52 0.58
C GLU A 187 -11.60 -3.54 1.41
N LEU A 188 -11.24 -2.43 0.79
CA LEU A 188 -10.53 -1.32 1.43
C LEU A 188 -11.52 -0.17 1.53
N GLY A 189 -11.82 0.26 2.75
CA GLY A 189 -12.86 1.25 2.99
C GLY A 189 -12.92 1.68 4.44
N GLY A 190 -13.06 2.99 4.64
CA GLY A 190 -13.11 3.62 5.95
C GLY A 190 -14.30 4.55 6.10
N SER A 191 -14.48 5.09 7.30
CA SER A 191 -15.50 6.12 7.57
C SER A 191 -15.23 7.42 6.79
N ASN A 192 -13.96 7.66 6.44
CA ASN A 192 -13.51 8.74 5.58
C ASN A 192 -13.35 8.23 4.14
N GLY A 193 -13.65 9.07 3.15
CA GLY A 193 -13.42 8.76 1.74
C GLY A 193 -12.27 9.58 1.17
N VAL A 194 -11.64 9.09 0.10
CA VAL A 194 -10.58 9.77 -0.63
C VAL A 194 -11.21 10.80 -1.56
N SER A 195 -10.81 12.06 -1.42
CA SER A 195 -11.29 13.16 -2.26
C SER A 195 -10.71 13.07 -3.66
N LEU A 196 -11.55 13.15 -4.68
CA LEU A 196 -11.15 13.05 -6.08
C LEU A 196 -10.99 14.44 -6.71
N SER A 197 -10.02 14.60 -7.62
CA SER A 197 -9.85 15.83 -8.40
C SER A 197 -9.53 15.52 -9.87
N GLU A 198 -9.76 16.48 -10.78
CA GLU A 198 -9.52 16.26 -12.21
C GLU A 198 -8.03 15.97 -12.46
N ASN A 199 -7.78 14.88 -13.20
CA ASN A 199 -6.45 14.34 -13.51
C ASN A 199 -5.65 13.89 -12.28
N SER A 200 -6.30 13.50 -11.18
CA SER A 200 -5.60 12.90 -10.04
C SER A 200 -5.29 11.42 -10.25
N SER A 201 -4.23 10.95 -9.58
CA SER A 201 -3.90 9.53 -9.46
C SER A 201 -4.46 8.97 -8.17
N ILE A 202 -5.21 7.88 -8.26
CA ILE A 202 -5.56 7.04 -7.12
C ILE A 202 -4.64 5.84 -7.12
N LEU A 203 -3.94 5.69 -6.01
CA LEU A 203 -2.94 4.66 -5.81
C LEU A 203 -3.46 3.70 -4.75
N MET A 204 -3.51 2.42 -5.09
CA MET A 204 -3.57 1.35 -4.12
C MET A 204 -2.16 0.90 -3.80
N SER A 205 -1.83 0.76 -2.52
CA SER A 205 -0.49 0.42 -2.06
C SER A 205 -0.53 -0.73 -1.07
N ILE A 206 0.15 -1.83 -1.39
CA ILE A 206 0.34 -2.97 -0.49
C ILE A 206 1.63 -2.77 0.30
N GLN A 207 1.54 -2.61 1.62
CA GLN A 207 2.70 -2.34 2.48
C GLN A 207 3.42 -3.63 2.88
N ILE A 208 4.13 -4.26 1.93
CA ILE A 208 4.81 -5.55 2.13
C ILE A 208 5.71 -5.54 3.37
N ALA A 209 6.49 -4.47 3.58
CA ALA A 209 7.37 -4.38 4.73
C ALA A 209 6.59 -4.45 6.06
N ASN A 210 5.40 -3.86 6.13
CA ASN A 210 4.56 -3.88 7.32
C ASN A 210 3.82 -5.20 7.50
N LEU A 211 3.49 -5.87 6.39
CA LEU A 211 2.96 -7.23 6.41
C LEU A 211 3.95 -8.21 7.04
N PHE A 212 5.20 -8.22 6.55
CA PHE A 212 6.21 -9.13 7.12
C PHE A 212 6.48 -8.83 8.60
N LYS A 213 6.53 -7.56 9.02
CA LYS A 213 6.67 -7.18 10.45
C LYS A 213 5.54 -7.71 11.34
N LYS A 214 4.41 -8.15 10.77
CA LYS A 214 3.26 -8.70 11.48
C LYS A 214 3.15 -10.22 11.40
N ILE A 215 4.03 -10.90 10.67
CA ILE A 215 4.04 -12.36 10.51
C ILE A 215 5.32 -12.93 11.13
N ASP A 216 5.20 -13.95 11.97
CA ASP A 216 6.33 -14.70 12.54
C ASP A 216 6.69 -15.87 11.62
N LEU A 217 7.88 -15.81 10.99
CA LEU A 217 8.40 -16.87 10.12
C LEU A 217 9.46 -17.72 10.81
N SER A 218 9.66 -17.58 12.14
CA SER A 218 10.71 -18.28 12.88
C SER A 218 10.59 -19.80 12.88
N GLY A 219 9.40 -20.34 12.57
CA GLY A 219 9.20 -21.77 12.38
C GLY A 219 9.89 -22.34 11.14
N ILE A 220 10.18 -21.52 10.12
CA ILE A 220 10.79 -21.97 8.86
C ILE A 220 12.29 -22.26 9.10
N SER A 221 12.59 -23.54 9.31
CA SER A 221 13.93 -24.08 9.61
C SER A 221 14.48 -25.01 8.52
N SER A 222 13.78 -25.09 7.40
CA SER A 222 14.13 -25.83 6.19
C SER A 222 13.40 -25.23 4.99
N ASP A 223 13.81 -25.59 3.78
CA ASP A 223 13.13 -25.14 2.57
C ASP A 223 11.65 -25.53 2.60
N THR A 224 10.76 -24.54 2.45
CA THR A 224 9.33 -24.70 2.74
C THR A 224 8.46 -24.15 1.61
N VAL A 225 7.51 -24.96 1.13
CA VAL A 225 6.47 -24.53 0.18
C VAL A 225 5.16 -24.40 0.95
N ILE A 226 4.52 -23.24 0.89
CA ILE A 226 3.27 -22.92 1.58
C ILE A 226 2.21 -22.65 0.52
N ASP A 227 1.14 -23.43 0.53
CA ASP A 227 -0.03 -23.27 -0.34
C ASP A 227 -1.29 -23.77 0.38
N GLU A 228 -2.44 -23.79 -0.30
CA GLU A 228 -3.70 -24.22 0.28
C GLU A 228 -3.66 -25.67 0.79
N GLN A 229 -2.84 -26.52 0.17
CA GLN A 229 -2.73 -27.95 0.50
C GLN A 229 -1.62 -28.22 1.53
N ASN A 230 -0.62 -27.35 1.62
CA ASN A 230 0.51 -27.45 2.54
C ASN A 230 0.64 -26.19 3.41
N ARG A 231 -0.39 -25.93 4.21
CA ARG A 231 -0.41 -24.79 5.14
C ARG A 231 0.60 -25.02 6.26
N PHE A 232 1.60 -24.14 6.36
CA PHE A 232 2.62 -24.21 7.40
C PHE A 232 2.00 -23.84 8.76
N ALA A 233 1.79 -24.84 9.61
CA ALA A 233 1.19 -24.66 10.92
C ALA A 233 2.12 -23.89 11.88
N ALA A 234 1.56 -22.93 12.60
CA ALA A 234 2.26 -22.15 13.63
C ALA A 234 1.26 -21.71 14.71
N VAL A 235 1.74 -21.47 15.92
CA VAL A 235 0.88 -21.01 17.02
C VAL A 235 0.83 -19.49 17.02
N ASN A 236 -0.33 -18.92 16.68
CA ASN A 236 -0.55 -17.48 16.61
C ASN A 236 0.53 -16.72 15.82
N PRO A 237 0.77 -17.08 14.54
CA PRO A 237 1.84 -16.50 13.73
C PRO A 237 1.65 -15.02 13.37
N CYS A 238 0.45 -14.46 13.49
CA CYS A 238 0.18 -13.08 13.09
C CYS A 238 -0.94 -12.41 13.91
N PRO A 239 -0.75 -12.20 15.23
CA PRO A 239 -1.80 -11.70 16.12
C PRO A 239 -2.37 -10.32 15.74
N LEU A 240 -1.59 -9.51 15.02
CA LEU A 240 -2.01 -8.18 14.56
C LEU A 240 -2.79 -8.20 13.24
N ILE A 241 -2.83 -9.34 12.55
CA ILE A 241 -3.62 -9.57 11.33
C ILE A 241 -4.83 -10.43 11.70
N ASP A 242 -4.59 -11.58 12.32
CA ASP A 242 -5.62 -12.50 12.80
C ASP A 242 -5.11 -13.29 14.01
N ALA A 243 -5.59 -12.92 15.20
CA ALA A 243 -5.26 -13.60 16.45
C ALA A 243 -5.75 -15.06 16.54
N SER A 244 -6.63 -15.48 15.62
CA SER A 244 -7.11 -16.86 15.51
C SER A 244 -6.36 -17.69 14.47
N ALA A 245 -5.45 -17.09 13.70
CA ALA A 245 -4.67 -17.81 12.70
C ALA A 245 -3.84 -18.92 13.35
N SER A 246 -3.84 -20.09 12.72
CA SER A 246 -3.07 -21.27 13.12
C SER A 246 -2.05 -21.71 12.06
N ASP A 247 -1.94 -20.94 10.97
CA ASP A 247 -1.02 -21.19 9.87
C ASP A 247 -0.55 -19.89 9.21
N ILE A 248 0.64 -19.95 8.59
CA ILE A 248 1.26 -18.81 7.90
C ILE A 248 0.48 -18.43 6.64
N TYR A 249 -0.13 -19.40 5.95
CA TYR A 249 -0.89 -19.17 4.73
C TYR A 249 -1.99 -18.12 4.95
N THR A 250 -2.77 -18.30 6.02
CA THR A 250 -3.86 -17.41 6.44
C THR A 250 -3.36 -16.01 6.78
N CYS A 251 -2.17 -15.91 7.38
CA CYS A 251 -1.57 -14.61 7.68
C CYS A 251 -1.25 -13.80 6.44
N PHE A 252 -0.75 -14.45 5.37
CA PHE A 252 -0.47 -13.75 4.13
C PHE A 252 -1.76 -13.35 3.40
N THR A 253 -2.74 -14.26 3.30
CA THR A 253 -3.98 -13.96 2.57
C THR A 253 -4.80 -12.85 3.24
N LYS A 254 -4.95 -12.90 4.58
CA LYS A 254 -5.62 -11.82 5.33
C LYS A 254 -4.76 -10.56 5.46
N GLY A 255 -3.44 -10.72 5.49
CA GLY A 255 -2.52 -9.61 5.63
C GLY A 255 -2.43 -8.71 4.41
N LEU A 256 -2.75 -9.22 3.22
CA LEU A 256 -2.88 -8.39 2.01
C LEU A 256 -3.95 -7.32 2.21
N GLU A 257 -5.11 -7.68 2.78
CA GLU A 257 -6.17 -6.72 3.10
C GLU A 257 -5.73 -5.76 4.21
N SER A 258 -5.19 -6.29 5.32
CA SER A 258 -4.86 -5.45 6.49
C SER A 258 -3.73 -4.44 6.24
N GLU A 259 -2.84 -4.72 5.29
CA GLU A 259 -1.70 -3.86 4.96
C GLU A 259 -1.83 -3.14 3.62
N SER A 260 -3.02 -3.17 3.02
CA SER A 260 -3.31 -2.32 1.87
C SER A 260 -3.77 -0.93 2.32
N ASN A 261 -3.46 0.06 1.50
CA ASN A 261 -3.90 1.44 1.67
C ASN A 261 -4.34 1.98 0.31
N VAL A 262 -5.27 2.92 0.33
CA VAL A 262 -5.77 3.59 -0.87
C VAL A 262 -5.66 5.08 -0.64
N GLY A 263 -5.15 5.81 -1.62
CA GLY A 263 -5.11 7.25 -1.50
C GLY A 263 -4.95 7.97 -2.82
N ARG A 264 -5.05 9.30 -2.75
CA ARG A 264 -4.71 10.17 -3.87
C ARG A 264 -3.24 10.55 -3.78
N ASP A 265 -2.48 10.15 -4.79
CA ASP A 265 -1.08 10.53 -4.97
C ASP A 265 -1.03 11.98 -5.49
N ASP A 266 -0.78 12.92 -4.57
CA ASP A 266 -0.89 14.36 -4.82
C ASP A 266 0.40 14.98 -5.38
N ASP A 267 1.56 14.37 -5.12
CA ASP A 267 2.86 14.85 -5.56
C ASP A 267 3.46 14.05 -6.74
N GLY A 268 2.84 12.93 -7.10
CA GLY A 268 3.17 12.13 -8.28
C GLY A 268 4.40 11.25 -8.09
N ASP A 269 4.74 10.91 -6.85
CA ASP A 269 5.92 10.10 -6.52
C ASP A 269 5.65 8.58 -6.49
N ASP A 270 4.40 8.17 -6.76
CA ASP A 270 3.93 6.80 -6.77
C ASP A 270 4.05 6.08 -5.40
N ASP A 271 4.04 6.82 -4.28
CA ASP A 271 3.88 6.33 -2.91
C ASP A 271 2.66 6.97 -2.21
N LEU A 272 2.27 6.46 -1.04
CA LEU A 272 1.25 7.05 -0.18
C LEU A 272 1.89 7.49 1.14
N GLY A 273 2.28 8.76 1.20
CA GLY A 273 2.92 9.40 2.35
C GLY A 273 1.97 10.16 3.27
N ASP A 274 2.54 10.89 4.21
CA ASP A 274 1.79 11.71 5.19
C ASP A 274 1.08 12.92 4.55
N SER A 275 1.48 13.31 3.33
CA SER A 275 0.88 14.40 2.56
C SER A 275 -0.38 14.01 1.81
N ASP A 276 -0.64 12.71 1.67
CA ASP A 276 -1.68 12.19 0.79
C ASP A 276 -2.99 11.92 1.54
N ASP A 277 -4.11 12.11 0.84
CA ASP A 277 -5.43 11.73 1.34
C ASP A 277 -5.57 10.21 1.24
N THR A 278 -5.55 9.50 2.37
CA THR A 278 -5.50 8.04 2.43
C THR A 278 -6.61 7.42 3.28
N VAL A 279 -7.02 6.21 2.90
CA VAL A 279 -8.01 5.37 3.57
C VAL A 279 -7.47 3.94 3.62
N LYS A 280 -7.50 3.36 4.82
CA LYS A 280 -7.22 1.95 5.08
C LYS A 280 -8.54 1.20 5.26
#